data_AF-A0A9W7AS75-F1
#
_entry.id   AF-A0A9W7AS75-F1
#
_cell.length_a   1.000
_cell.length_b   1.000
_cell.length_c   1.000
_cell.angle_alpha   90.00
_cell.angle_beta   90.00
_cell.angle_gamma   90.00
#
_symmetry.space_group_name_H-M   'P 1'
#
loop_
_entity.id
_entity.type
_entity.pdbx_description
1 polymer ?
#
loop_
_entity_poly.entity_id
_entity_poly.type
_entity_poly.pdbx_seq_one_letter_code
_entity_poly.pdbx_strand_id
1 'polypeptide(L)'
;MFAARSMTRVAARVGQRRTIVDGLTAKESKIEEVRKLQNAGGVTQGAPNPTYLKQSGDMATFAFGMGLITFAMLKLSNGYWNMAHGTGKLD
;
A
#
# COMPACT_ATOMS: atom_id res chain seq x y z
N MET A 1 25.39 37.79 -10.36
CA MET A 1 24.85 37.99 -8.99
C MET A 1 23.84 36.92 -8.53
N PHE A 2 23.72 35.73 -9.16
CA PHE A 2 22.72 34.71 -8.78
C PHE A 2 23.26 33.58 -7.89
N ALA A 3 24.57 33.32 -7.87
CA ALA A 3 25.16 32.21 -7.11
C ALA A 3 25.13 32.40 -5.58
N ALA A 4 25.27 33.63 -5.09
CA ALA A 4 25.31 33.91 -3.65
C ALA A 4 23.95 33.71 -2.95
N ARG A 5 22.83 33.84 -3.69
CA ARG A 5 21.47 33.64 -3.16
C ARG A 5 21.07 32.18 -3.00
N SER A 6 21.69 31.24 -3.73
CA SER A 6 21.37 29.81 -3.57
C SER A 6 22.11 29.21 -2.37
N MET A 7 23.36 29.60 -2.15
CA MET A 7 24.18 29.11 -1.03
C MET A 7 23.63 29.55 0.33
N THR A 8 23.06 30.76 0.43
CA THR A 8 22.45 31.27 1.66
C THR A 8 21.24 30.44 2.11
N ARG A 9 20.45 29.89 1.17
CA ARG A 9 19.32 29.00 1.51
C ARG A 9 19.78 27.62 2.00
N VAL A 10 20.90 27.12 1.51
CA VAL A 10 21.49 25.85 1.94
C VAL A 10 22.08 25.99 3.34
N ALA A 11 22.83 27.07 3.60
CA ALA A 11 23.43 27.34 4.90
C ALA A 11 22.38 27.53 6.02
N ALA A 12 21.25 28.19 5.71
CA ALA A 12 20.16 28.38 6.68
C ALA A 12 19.48 27.07 7.11
N ARG A 13 19.51 26.01 6.28
CA ARG A 13 18.98 24.69 6.64
C ARG A 13 19.92 23.89 7.54
N VAL A 14 21.22 24.17 7.51
CA VAL A 14 22.24 23.44 8.30
C VAL A 14 22.24 23.89 9.77
N GLY A 15 21.80 25.11 10.07
CA GLY A 15 21.86 25.70 11.42
C GLY A 15 20.64 25.48 12.31
N GLN A 16 19.48 25.11 11.76
CA GLN A 16 18.22 25.04 12.54
C GLN A 16 17.88 23.59 12.89
N ARG A 17 18.45 23.08 13.99
CA ARG A 17 18.08 21.77 14.55
C ARG A 17 16.62 21.80 14.98
N ARG A 18 15.77 21.07 14.28
CA ARG A 18 14.36 20.91 14.62
C ARG A 18 14.25 19.62 15.41
N THR A 19 14.58 19.63 16.70
CA THR A 19 14.71 18.43 17.56
C THR A 19 13.65 17.34 17.36
N ILE A 20 12.38 17.69 17.22
CA ILE A 20 11.28 16.74 16.97
C ILE A 20 11.28 16.24 15.51
N VAL A 21 11.49 17.14 14.55
CA VAL A 21 11.52 16.81 13.11
C VAL A 21 12.77 15.98 12.81
N ASP A 22 13.91 16.32 13.39
CA ASP A 22 15.18 15.62 13.25
C ASP A 22 15.06 14.16 13.70
N GLY A 23 14.31 13.89 14.78
CA GLY A 23 14.03 12.52 15.23
C GLY A 23 13.11 11.73 14.29
N LEU A 24 12.19 12.40 13.59
CA LEU A 24 11.31 11.78 12.59
C LEU A 24 12.02 11.59 11.24
N THR A 25 12.95 12.47 10.88
CA THR A 25 13.75 12.40 9.65
C THR A 25 15.11 11.70 9.81
N ALA A 26 15.46 11.24 11.02
CA ALA A 26 16.71 10.52 11.29
C ALA A 26 16.74 9.11 10.65
N LYS A 27 15.58 8.56 10.31
CA LYS A 27 15.50 7.28 9.58
C LYS A 27 15.82 7.51 8.11
N GLU A 28 16.64 6.62 7.57
CA GLU A 28 16.94 6.58 6.14
C GLU A 28 15.63 6.51 5.32
N SER A 29 15.54 7.36 4.31
CA SER A 29 14.36 7.44 3.45
C SER A 29 14.33 6.28 2.47
N LYS A 30 13.38 5.36 2.65
CA LYS A 30 13.13 4.24 1.71
C LYS A 30 12.28 4.62 0.49
N ILE A 31 11.98 5.90 0.32
CA ILE A 31 11.06 6.37 -0.72
C ILE A 31 11.60 6.05 -2.12
N GLU A 32 12.91 6.23 -2.34
CA GLU A 32 13.51 5.91 -3.64
C GLU A 32 13.51 4.41 -3.94
N GLU A 33 13.70 3.56 -2.92
CA GLU A 33 13.65 2.10 -3.05
C GLU A 33 12.25 1.63 -3.47
N VAL A 34 11.21 2.11 -2.79
CA VAL A 34 9.82 1.78 -3.10
C VAL A 34 9.42 2.32 -4.47
N ARG A 35 9.87 3.52 -4.82
CA ARG A 35 9.60 4.13 -6.13
C ARG A 35 10.23 3.35 -7.28
N LYS A 36 11.44 2.82 -7.10
CA LYS A 36 12.10 1.95 -8.09
C LYS A 36 11.29 0.67 -8.32
N LEU A 37 10.82 0.03 -7.25
CA LEU A 37 10.01 -1.19 -7.34
C LEU A 37 8.67 -0.94 -8.05
N GLN A 38 7.96 0.15 -7.73
CA GLN A 38 6.65 0.44 -8.31
C GLN A 38 6.71 0.82 -9.80
N ASN A 39 7.81 1.44 -10.24
CA ASN A 39 8.05 1.86 -11.62
C ASN A 39 8.84 0.83 -12.45
N ALA A 40 9.27 -0.29 -11.84
CA ALA A 40 9.89 -1.38 -12.56
C ALA A 40 8.89 -1.98 -13.57
N GLY A 41 9.23 -1.96 -14.87
CA GLY A 41 8.38 -2.49 -15.94
C GLY A 41 7.71 -1.44 -16.84
N GLY A 42 7.99 -0.15 -16.68
CA GLY A 42 7.53 0.90 -17.61
C GLY A 42 6.08 1.32 -17.37
N VAL A 43 5.26 1.33 -18.43
CA VAL A 43 3.88 1.86 -18.37
C VAL A 43 3.10 1.07 -17.31
N THR A 44 2.57 1.76 -16.31
CA THR A 44 1.90 1.20 -15.13
C THR A 44 0.53 0.56 -15.44
N GLN A 45 0.23 0.31 -16.71
CA GLN A 45 -1.01 -0.24 -17.22
C GLN A 45 -0.72 -1.57 -17.93
N GLY A 46 -1.42 -2.64 -17.52
CA GLY A 46 -1.38 -3.94 -18.22
C GLY A 46 -0.11 -4.77 -18.01
N ALA A 47 0.79 -4.37 -17.11
CA ALA A 47 2.00 -5.13 -16.82
C ALA A 47 1.67 -6.50 -16.18
N PRO A 48 2.52 -7.54 -16.40
CA PRO A 48 2.35 -8.88 -15.82
C PRO A 48 2.31 -8.91 -14.28
N ASN A 49 2.68 -7.80 -13.62
CA ASN A 49 2.50 -7.60 -12.18
C ASN A 49 1.65 -6.34 -11.91
N PRO A 50 0.34 -6.47 -11.64
CA PRO A 50 -0.54 -5.33 -11.39
C PRO A 50 -0.17 -4.62 -10.07
N THR A 51 -0.51 -3.35 -9.94
CA THR A 51 -0.07 -2.49 -8.82
C THR A 51 -0.33 -3.08 -7.43
N TYR A 52 -1.43 -3.83 -7.26
CA TYR A 52 -1.82 -4.48 -6.00
C TYR A 52 -1.12 -5.81 -5.70
N LEU A 53 -0.16 -6.24 -6.54
CA LEU A 53 0.69 -7.43 -6.33
C LEU A 53 2.20 -7.12 -6.41
N LYS A 54 2.57 -5.83 -6.48
CA LYS A 54 3.96 -5.42 -6.76
C LYS A 54 4.90 -5.57 -5.57
N GLN A 55 4.42 -5.47 -4.33
CA GLN A 55 5.26 -5.54 -3.14
C GLN A 55 5.37 -6.98 -2.61
N SER A 56 6.48 -7.25 -1.94
CA SER A 56 6.67 -8.51 -1.24
C SER A 56 5.59 -8.67 -0.17
N GLY A 57 4.80 -9.74 -0.26
CA GLY A 57 3.70 -10.02 0.68
C GLY A 57 2.31 -9.62 0.16
N ASP A 58 2.21 -8.81 -0.90
CA ASP A 58 0.91 -8.43 -1.48
C ASP A 58 0.12 -9.63 -1.97
N MET A 59 0.80 -10.65 -2.51
CA MET A 59 0.17 -11.90 -2.94
C MET A 59 -0.50 -12.63 -1.78
N ALA A 60 0.11 -12.63 -0.59
CA ALA A 60 -0.48 -13.27 0.59
C ALA A 60 -1.73 -12.50 1.06
N THR A 61 -1.65 -11.17 1.09
CA THR A 61 -2.78 -10.30 1.43
C THR A 61 -3.93 -10.46 0.43
N PHE A 62 -3.61 -10.53 -0.86
CA PHE A 62 -4.59 -10.75 -1.92
C PHE A 62 -5.26 -12.12 -1.80
N ALA A 63 -4.47 -13.18 -1.60
CA ALA A 63 -5.00 -14.54 -1.41
C ALA A 63 -5.92 -14.62 -0.18
N PHE A 64 -5.54 -13.96 0.91
CA PHE A 64 -6.38 -13.88 2.12
C PHE A 64 -7.71 -13.16 1.84
N GLY A 65 -7.67 -12.01 1.16
CA GLY A 65 -8.88 -11.28 0.77
C GLY A 65 -9.82 -12.11 -0.12
N MET A 66 -9.26 -12.82 -1.11
CA MET A 66 -10.02 -13.72 -1.97
C MET A 66 -10.63 -14.90 -1.21
N GLY A 67 -9.91 -15.45 -0.22
CA GLY A 67 -10.42 -16.47 0.68
C GLY A 67 -11.66 -16.00 1.45
N LEU A 68 -11.62 -14.79 2.00
CA LEU A 68 -12.74 -14.20 2.72
C LEU A 68 -13.96 -14.00 1.81
N ILE A 69 -13.75 -13.46 0.61
CA ILE A 69 -14.84 -13.25 -0.36
C ILE A 69 -15.49 -14.59 -0.74
N THR A 70 -14.67 -15.61 -1.01
CA THR A 70 -15.16 -16.94 -1.38
C THR A 70 -15.97 -17.56 -0.23
N PHE A 71 -15.48 -17.45 1.00
CA PHE A 71 -16.20 -17.93 2.17
C PHE A 71 -17.54 -17.20 2.36
N ALA A 72 -17.56 -15.88 2.19
CA ALA A 72 -18.79 -15.09 2.27
C ALA A 72 -19.81 -15.52 1.20
N MET A 73 -19.36 -15.73 -0.05
CA MET A 73 -20.22 -16.20 -1.13
C MET A 73 -20.81 -17.57 -0.84
N LEU A 74 -20.02 -18.51 -0.30
CA LEU A 74 -20.53 -19.82 0.11
C LEU A 74 -21.60 -19.72 1.20
N LYS A 75 -21.42 -18.83 2.17
CA LYS A 75 -22.42 -18.60 3.23
C LYS A 75 -23.69 -17.96 2.67
N LEU A 76 -23.57 -17.00 1.76
CA LEU A 76 -24.71 -16.41 1.07
C LEU A 76 -25.48 -17.46 0.28
N SER A 77 -24.80 -18.27 -0.52
CA SER A 77 -25.44 -19.35 -1.29
C SER A 77 -26.18 -20.34 -0.39
N ASN A 78 -25.58 -20.75 0.74
CA ASN A 78 -26.25 -21.63 1.70
C ASN A 78 -27.45 -20.94 2.38
N GLY A 79 -27.33 -19.65 2.71
CA GLY A 79 -28.45 -18.85 3.22
C GLY A 79 -29.61 -18.77 2.23
N TYR A 80 -29.33 -18.51 0.96
CA TYR A 80 -30.33 -18.51 -0.10
C TYR A 80 -30.98 -19.89 -0.29
N TRP A 81 -30.19 -20.96 -0.22
CA TRP A 81 -30.72 -22.32 -0.30
C TRP A 81 -31.70 -22.63 0.83
N ASN A 82 -31.32 -22.32 2.07
CA ASN A 82 -32.15 -22.52 3.25
C ASN A 82 -33.43 -21.67 3.19
N MET A 83 -33.34 -20.42 2.73
CA MET A 83 -34.51 -19.57 2.52
C MET A 83 -35.44 -20.13 1.44
N ALA A 84 -34.90 -20.66 0.34
CA ALA A 84 -35.69 -21.21 -0.75
C ALA A 84 -36.43 -22.51 -0.37
N HIS A 85 -35.81 -23.34 0.47
CA HIS A 85 -36.39 -24.63 0.90
C HIS A 85 -37.09 -24.55 2.27
N GLY A 86 -37.05 -23.38 2.93
CA GLY A 86 -37.62 -23.19 4.27
C GLY A 86 -36.91 -23.98 5.37
N THR A 87 -35.66 -24.41 5.15
CA THR A 87 -34.88 -25.26 6.05
C THR A 87 -33.92 -24.43 6.93
N GLY A 88 -33.41 -25.01 8.03
CA GLY A 88 -32.37 -24.38 8.85
C GLY A 88 -32.84 -23.27 9.80
N LYS A 89 -34.10 -23.33 10.23
CA LYS A 89 -34.61 -22.48 11.31
C LYS A 89 -34.01 -22.94 12.64
N LEU A 90 -33.80 -21.99 13.56
CA LEU A 90 -33.58 -22.33 14.97
C LEU A 90 -34.96 -22.69 15.53
N ASP A 91 -35.10 -23.92 16.02
CA ASP A 91 -36.31 -24.37 16.72
C ASP A 91 -36.65 -23.45 17.90
#